data_AF-A0A1I6LAD6-F1
#
_entry.id   AF-A0A1I6LAD6-F1
#
_cell.length_a   1.000
_cell.length_b   1.000
_cell.length_c   1.000
_cell.angle_alpha   90.00
_cell.angle_beta   90.00
_cell.angle_gamma   90.00
#
_symmetry.space_group_name_H-M   'P 1'
#
loop_
_entity.id
_entity.type
_entity.pdbx_description
1 polymer ?
#
loop_
_entity_poly.entity_id
_entity_poly.type
_entity_poly.pdbx_seq_one_letter_code
_entity_poly.pdbx_strand_id
1 'polypeptide(L)'
;MTSPLDTSTPTSDLSAALPAHVGPLLAHVHGLTRAAARALGMDADAAEQAARDGGLVLDGEAVLLSPVALASAQESKLVVSVTLGLRLGEMPPAALIALLAQAPGLLAVHGMTIGSDPDGMLALHRVVDAETASSESLVQDMLTARQLALLLQDAATPKEQ
;
A
#
# COMPACT_ATOMS: atom_id res chain seq x y z
N MET A 1 9.06 43.36 -31.78
CA MET A 1 9.81 43.19 -30.50
C MET A 1 9.02 42.23 -29.65
N THR A 2 9.44 40.97 -29.58
CA THR A 2 8.83 39.92 -28.75
C THR A 2 9.91 39.40 -27.81
N SER A 3 9.79 39.71 -26.52
CA SER A 3 10.70 39.18 -25.50
C SER A 3 10.51 37.66 -25.39
N PRO A 4 11.58 36.87 -25.26
CA PRO A 4 11.45 35.43 -25.05
C PRO A 4 10.88 35.16 -23.65
N LEU A 5 9.92 34.24 -23.55
CA LEU A 5 9.48 33.71 -22.27
C LEU A 5 10.61 32.89 -21.64
N ASP A 6 10.94 33.27 -20.41
CA ASP A 6 11.87 32.57 -19.54
C ASP A 6 11.25 31.22 -19.13
N THR A 7 11.82 30.11 -19.60
CA THR A 7 11.39 28.73 -19.28
C THR A 7 12.14 28.17 -18.08
N SER A 8 12.44 29.02 -17.10
CA SER A 8 12.98 28.60 -15.81
C SER A 8 11.84 28.07 -14.95
N THR A 9 11.49 26.80 -15.07
CA THR A 9 10.63 26.11 -14.10
C THR A 9 11.34 26.13 -12.75
N PRO A 10 10.80 26.75 -11.68
CA PRO A 10 11.42 26.67 -10.37
C PRO A 10 11.09 25.30 -9.79
N THR A 11 11.95 24.32 -10.02
CA THR A 11 11.95 23.05 -9.28
C THR A 11 12.32 23.23 -7.79
N SER A 12 12.56 24.47 -7.32
CA SER A 12 12.94 24.77 -5.93
C SER A 12 11.77 25.04 -4.97
N ASP A 13 10.54 25.16 -5.46
CA ASP A 13 9.42 25.62 -4.62
C ASP A 13 8.53 24.48 -4.08
N LEU A 14 8.78 23.22 -4.44
CA LEU A 14 8.09 22.07 -3.81
C LEU A 14 8.60 21.76 -2.40
N SER A 15 9.77 22.27 -2.02
CA SER A 15 10.23 22.29 -0.63
C SER A 15 9.56 23.38 0.21
N ALA A 16 8.71 24.22 -0.38
CA ALA A 16 7.95 25.23 0.36
C ALA A 16 6.84 24.57 1.19
N ALA A 17 7.20 24.29 2.44
CA ALA A 17 6.35 24.00 3.59
C ALA A 17 5.52 22.72 3.55
N LEU A 18 6.16 21.57 3.25
CA LEU A 18 5.64 20.32 3.83
C LEU A 18 5.60 20.48 5.36
N PRO A 19 4.52 20.01 6.04
CA PRO A 19 4.48 20.02 7.50
C PRO A 19 5.75 19.41 8.09
N ALA A 20 6.25 19.97 9.19
CA ALA A 20 7.53 19.57 9.79
C ALA A 20 7.61 18.07 10.14
N HIS A 21 6.46 17.40 10.31
CA HIS A 21 6.36 15.98 10.62
C HIS A 21 6.48 15.05 9.40
N VAL A 22 6.40 15.56 8.15
CA VAL A 22 6.46 14.71 6.95
C VAL A 22 7.82 14.04 6.80
N GLY A 23 8.93 14.77 6.96
CA GLY A 23 10.27 14.20 6.91
C GLY A 23 10.49 13.08 7.94
N PRO A 24 10.20 13.34 9.23
CA PRO A 24 10.20 12.30 10.27
C PRO A 24 9.30 11.10 9.97
N LEU A 25 8.09 11.31 9.44
CA LEU A 25 7.18 10.24 9.05
C LEU A 25 7.78 9.34 7.96
N LEU A 26 8.35 9.93 6.90
CA LEU A 26 9.00 9.18 5.83
C LEU A 26 10.20 8.37 6.35
N ALA A 27 11.04 8.98 7.18
CA ALA A 27 12.18 8.28 7.78
C ALA A 27 11.74 7.13 8.71
N HIS A 28 10.66 7.34 9.47
CA HIS A 28 10.08 6.33 10.34
C HIS A 28 9.54 5.14 9.53
N VAL A 29 8.75 5.40 8.50
CA VAL A 29 8.20 4.35 7.62
C VAL A 29 9.32 3.62 6.87
N HIS A 30 10.34 4.32 6.36
CA HIS A 30 11.53 3.68 5.79
C HIS A 30 12.19 2.70 6.79
N GLY A 31 12.35 3.14 8.04
CA GLY A 31 12.88 2.30 9.11
C GLY A 31 12.03 1.06 9.39
N LEU A 32 10.70 1.24 9.44
CA LEU A 32 9.75 0.15 9.64
C LEU A 32 9.77 -0.84 8.48
N THR A 33 9.72 -0.37 7.22
CA THR A 33 9.77 -1.22 6.03
C THR A 33 11.03 -2.07 6.02
N ARG A 34 12.18 -1.46 6.29
CA ARG A 34 13.45 -2.19 6.37
C ARG A 34 13.45 -3.24 7.47
N ALA A 35 12.90 -2.92 8.65
CA ALA A 35 12.82 -3.85 9.76
C ALA A 35 11.86 -5.02 9.46
N ALA A 36 10.71 -4.74 8.85
CA ALA A 36 9.74 -5.75 8.43
C ALA A 36 10.34 -6.69 7.36
N ALA A 37 11.03 -6.14 6.35
CA ALA A 37 11.72 -6.91 5.32
C ALA A 37 12.76 -7.88 5.92
N ARG A 38 13.57 -7.41 6.89
CA ARG A 38 14.51 -8.27 7.61
C ARG A 38 13.82 -9.36 8.44
N ALA A 39 12.72 -9.02 9.12
CA ALA A 39 11.93 -9.98 9.88
C ALA A 39 11.30 -11.07 8.99
N LEU A 40 11.06 -10.75 7.72
CA LEU A 40 10.62 -11.68 6.68
C LEU A 40 11.76 -12.48 6.04
N GLY A 41 13.00 -12.33 6.54
CA GLY A 41 14.15 -13.12 6.11
C GLY A 41 14.94 -12.55 4.93
N MET A 42 14.64 -11.32 4.49
CA MET A 42 15.43 -10.64 3.46
C MET A 42 16.82 -10.27 4.00
N ASP A 43 17.83 -10.34 3.13
CA ASP A 43 19.17 -9.86 3.47
C ASP A 43 19.20 -8.32 3.64
N ALA A 44 20.36 -7.80 4.08
CA ALA A 44 20.50 -6.40 4.42
C ALA A 44 20.30 -5.46 3.23
N ASP A 45 20.77 -5.85 2.03
CA ASP A 45 20.70 -5.03 0.83
C ASP A 45 19.28 -5.03 0.26
N ALA A 46 18.66 -6.21 0.19
CA ALA A 46 17.27 -6.37 -0.24
C ALA A 46 16.30 -5.64 0.71
N ALA A 47 16.53 -5.70 2.02
CA ALA A 47 15.70 -4.97 2.98
C ALA A 47 15.84 -3.46 2.90
N GLU A 48 17.05 -2.95 2.62
CA GLU A 48 17.26 -1.52 2.39
C GLU A 48 16.62 -1.08 1.06
N GLN A 49 16.69 -1.92 0.02
CA GLN A 49 16.04 -1.64 -1.26
C GLN A 49 14.51 -1.60 -1.11
N ALA A 50 13.92 -2.57 -0.40
CA ALA A 50 12.50 -2.57 -0.07
C ALA A 50 12.05 -1.26 0.61
N ALA A 51 12.84 -0.75 1.55
CA ALA A 51 12.54 0.50 2.23
C ALA A 51 12.56 1.70 1.27
N ARG A 52 13.49 1.74 0.32
CA ARG A 52 13.58 2.80 -0.72
C ARG A 52 12.43 2.73 -1.71
N ASP A 53 12.01 1.53 -2.06
CA ASP A 53 10.90 1.30 -2.99
C ASP A 53 9.53 1.53 -2.32
N GLY A 54 9.51 1.68 -0.99
CA GLY A 54 8.29 1.87 -0.20
C GLY A 54 7.46 0.59 -0.09
N GLY A 55 8.08 -0.59 -0.14
CA GLY A 55 7.39 -1.87 -0.13
C GLY A 55 8.30 -3.05 -0.46
N LEU A 56 7.74 -4.25 -0.55
CA LEU A 56 8.46 -5.45 -0.94
C LEU A 56 7.57 -6.42 -1.69
N VAL A 57 8.18 -7.45 -2.27
CA VAL A 57 7.47 -8.53 -2.95
C VAL A 57 7.31 -9.71 -2.00
N LEU A 58 6.07 -10.17 -1.80
CA LEU A 58 5.72 -11.36 -1.02
C LEU A 58 4.98 -12.36 -1.91
N ASP A 59 5.56 -13.55 -2.09
CA ASP A 59 5.02 -14.61 -2.93
C ASP A 59 4.63 -14.13 -4.34
N GLY A 60 5.52 -13.36 -4.97
CA GLY A 60 5.34 -12.81 -6.32
C GLY A 60 4.50 -11.54 -6.41
N GLU A 61 3.86 -11.10 -5.32
CA GLU A 61 2.99 -9.92 -5.31
C GLU A 61 3.63 -8.74 -4.59
N ALA A 62 3.46 -7.55 -5.14
CA ALA A 62 3.91 -6.32 -4.51
C ALA A 62 3.03 -5.97 -3.29
N VAL A 63 3.69 -5.70 -2.17
CA VAL A 63 3.09 -5.16 -0.95
C VAL A 63 3.68 -3.79 -0.71
N LEU A 64 2.84 -2.75 -0.81
CA LEU A 64 3.24 -1.35 -0.72
C LEU A 64 2.90 -0.77 0.65
N LEU A 65 3.75 0.13 1.11
CA LEU A 65 3.69 0.80 2.40
C LEU A 65 3.67 2.31 2.17
N SER A 66 2.47 2.87 2.20
CA SER A 66 2.22 4.26 1.85
C SER A 66 1.97 5.11 3.10
N PRO A 67 2.90 6.01 3.48
CA PRO A 67 2.63 6.99 4.54
C PRO A 67 1.61 8.01 4.06
N VAL A 68 0.64 8.33 4.93
CA VAL A 68 -0.36 9.37 4.72
C VAL A 68 -0.15 10.43 5.80
N ALA A 69 0.49 11.53 5.42
CA ALA A 69 0.67 12.68 6.29
C ALA A 69 -0.68 13.40 6.48
N LEU A 70 -1.15 13.46 7.72
CA LEU A 70 -2.37 14.19 8.09
C LEU A 70 -1.99 15.51 8.80
N ALA A 71 -2.91 16.08 9.58
CA ALA A 71 -2.66 17.38 10.23
C ALA A 71 -1.48 17.33 11.23
N SER A 72 -1.24 16.16 11.83
CA SER A 72 -0.18 15.93 12.82
C SER A 72 0.50 14.57 12.65
N ALA A 73 1.65 14.38 13.32
CA ALA A 73 2.35 13.10 13.35
C ALA A 73 1.48 11.99 13.99
N GLN A 74 0.74 12.35 15.04
CA GLN A 74 -0.16 11.46 15.78
C GLN A 74 -1.35 11.01 14.93
N GLU A 75 -1.83 11.88 14.03
CA GLU A 75 -2.92 11.56 13.13
C GLU A 75 -2.46 10.79 11.89
N SER A 76 -1.18 10.93 11.52
CA SER A 76 -0.63 10.32 10.31
C SER A 76 -0.83 8.81 10.30
N LYS A 77 -1.13 8.28 9.11
CA LYS A 77 -1.43 6.86 8.90
C LYS A 77 -0.35 6.20 8.05
N LEU A 78 -0.27 4.88 8.16
CA LEU A 78 0.44 4.02 7.23
C LEU A 78 -0.60 3.09 6.58
N VAL A 79 -0.57 3.01 5.25
CA VAL A 79 -1.45 2.14 4.49
C VAL A 79 -0.63 1.00 3.89
N VAL A 80 -0.92 -0.22 4.29
CA VAL A 80 -0.42 -1.43 3.63
C VAL A 80 -1.35 -1.75 2.47
N SER A 81 -0.83 -1.89 1.26
CA SER A 81 -1.62 -2.19 0.07
C SER A 81 -1.11 -3.44 -0.64
N VAL A 82 -2.03 -4.33 -1.02
CA VAL A 82 -1.72 -5.53 -1.81
C VAL A 82 -2.67 -5.60 -3.00
N THR A 83 -2.12 -5.70 -4.21
CA THR A 83 -2.92 -5.80 -5.43
C THR A 83 -3.55 -7.19 -5.53
N LEU A 84 -4.80 -7.26 -5.99
CA LEU A 84 -5.51 -8.52 -6.19
C LEU A 84 -5.23 -9.15 -7.56
N GLY A 85 -4.53 -8.46 -8.48
CA GLY A 85 -4.34 -8.93 -9.85
C GLY A 85 -5.62 -8.99 -10.68
N LEU A 86 -6.71 -8.40 -10.16
CA LEU A 86 -8.03 -8.36 -10.79
C LEU A 86 -8.34 -6.93 -11.24
N ARG A 87 -8.86 -6.75 -12.46
CA ARG A 87 -9.28 -5.44 -12.97
C ARG A 87 -10.81 -5.37 -13.05
N LEU A 88 -11.42 -4.39 -12.38
CA LEU A 88 -12.87 -4.23 -12.28
C LEU A 88 -13.57 -4.25 -13.65
N GLY A 89 -13.02 -3.54 -14.64
CA GLY A 89 -13.58 -3.45 -16.01
C GLY A 89 -13.43 -4.72 -16.86
N GLU A 90 -12.59 -5.67 -16.44
CA GLU A 90 -12.32 -6.93 -17.15
C GLU A 90 -13.01 -8.13 -16.47
N MET A 91 -13.52 -7.94 -15.26
CA MET A 91 -14.19 -9.00 -14.50
C MET A 91 -15.61 -9.26 -15.02
N PRO A 92 -16.02 -10.54 -15.16
CA PRO A 92 -17.42 -10.88 -15.34
C PRO A 92 -18.27 -10.37 -14.16
N PRO A 93 -19.48 -9.81 -14.39
CA PRO A 93 -20.32 -9.32 -13.30
C PRO A 93 -20.59 -10.34 -12.19
N ALA A 94 -20.74 -11.62 -12.55
CA ALA A 94 -20.94 -12.71 -11.59
C ALA A 94 -19.72 -12.92 -10.67
N ALA A 95 -18.50 -12.80 -11.19
CA ALA A 95 -17.27 -12.91 -10.42
C ALA A 95 -17.13 -11.75 -9.44
N LEU A 96 -17.44 -10.52 -9.88
CA LEU A 96 -17.45 -9.35 -9.02
C LEU A 96 -18.49 -9.47 -7.89
N ILE A 97 -19.69 -9.94 -8.19
CA ILE A 97 -20.73 -10.19 -7.18
C ILE A 97 -20.26 -11.24 -6.17
N ALA A 98 -19.67 -12.35 -6.62
CA ALA A 98 -19.16 -13.40 -5.74
C ALA A 98 -18.06 -12.89 -4.81
N LEU A 99 -17.13 -12.10 -5.34
CA LEU A 99 -16.07 -11.46 -4.56
C LEU A 99 -16.64 -10.48 -3.53
N LEU A 100 -17.54 -9.58 -3.93
CA LEU A 100 -18.14 -8.59 -3.03
C LEU A 100 -19.10 -9.21 -2.00
N ALA A 101 -19.64 -10.40 -2.25
CA ALA A 101 -20.44 -11.13 -1.28
C ALA A 101 -19.58 -11.79 -0.19
N GLN A 102 -18.37 -12.25 -0.52
CA GLN A 102 -17.47 -12.94 0.40
C GLN A 102 -16.54 -11.99 1.16
N ALA A 103 -16.12 -10.89 0.53
CA ALA A 103 -15.14 -9.96 1.07
C ALA A 103 -15.54 -9.33 2.41
N PRO A 104 -16.78 -8.84 2.65
CA PRO A 104 -17.08 -8.05 3.85
C PRO A 104 -16.80 -8.80 5.16
N GLY A 105 -17.15 -10.08 5.24
CA GLY A 105 -16.93 -10.90 6.44
C GLY A 105 -15.45 -11.13 6.71
N LEU A 106 -14.68 -11.44 5.67
CA LEU A 106 -13.24 -11.66 5.77
C LEU A 106 -12.50 -10.36 6.13
N LEU A 107 -12.83 -9.26 5.45
CA LEU A 107 -12.16 -7.98 5.63
C LEU A 107 -12.47 -7.33 6.99
N ALA A 108 -13.69 -7.48 7.51
CA ALA A 108 -14.07 -6.91 8.80
C ALA A 108 -13.26 -7.47 9.96
N VAL A 109 -12.97 -8.78 9.95
CA VAL A 109 -12.17 -9.45 11.00
C VAL A 109 -10.74 -8.90 11.07
N HIS A 110 -10.20 -8.50 9.92
CA HIS A 110 -8.82 -8.01 9.80
C HIS A 110 -8.72 -6.48 9.69
N GLY A 111 -9.85 -5.77 9.80
CA GLY A 111 -9.89 -4.31 9.68
C GLY A 111 -9.34 -3.82 8.33
N MET A 112 -9.63 -4.53 7.25
CA MET A 112 -9.17 -4.22 5.90
C MET A 112 -10.32 -3.69 5.04
N THR A 113 -9.97 -3.04 3.95
CA THR A 113 -10.91 -2.58 2.93
C THR A 113 -10.45 -3.03 1.56
N ILE A 114 -11.40 -3.13 0.63
CA ILE A 114 -11.11 -3.32 -0.79
C ILE A 114 -11.36 -2.00 -1.51
N GLY A 115 -10.43 -1.64 -2.39
CA GLY A 115 -10.51 -0.46 -3.24
C GLY A 115 -10.05 -0.78 -4.65
N SER A 116 -10.03 0.24 -5.50
CA SER A 116 -9.40 0.17 -6.81
C SER A 116 -8.53 1.39 -7.05
N ASP A 117 -7.46 1.21 -7.82
CA ASP A 117 -6.71 2.33 -8.38
C ASP A 117 -7.49 3.02 -9.52
N PRO A 118 -7.00 4.16 -10.06
CA PRO A 118 -7.67 4.86 -11.17
C PRO A 118 -7.80 4.04 -12.45
N ASP A 119 -6.95 3.03 -12.66
CA ASP A 119 -7.02 2.14 -13.82
C ASP A 119 -8.00 0.97 -13.59
N GLY A 120 -8.55 0.85 -12.37
CA GLY A 120 -9.51 -0.16 -11.97
C GLY A 120 -8.87 -1.46 -11.47
N MET A 121 -7.56 -1.51 -11.20
CA MET A 121 -6.95 -2.65 -10.51
C MET A 121 -7.43 -2.69 -9.06
N LEU A 122 -7.95 -3.83 -8.64
CA LEU A 122 -8.41 -4.03 -7.29
C LEU A 122 -7.23 -4.24 -6.33
N ALA A 123 -7.34 -3.67 -5.14
CA ALA A 123 -6.35 -3.80 -4.08
C ALA A 123 -7.02 -3.94 -2.70
N LEU A 124 -6.33 -4.63 -1.80
CA LEU A 124 -6.65 -4.63 -0.37
C LEU A 124 -5.82 -3.57 0.34
N HIS A 125 -6.46 -2.90 1.29
CA HIS A 125 -5.83 -1.88 2.10
C HIS A 125 -6.01 -2.19 3.58
N ARG A 126 -4.93 -2.07 4.34
CA ARG A 126 -4.92 -2.04 5.79
C ARG A 126 -4.40 -0.69 6.24
N VAL A 127 -5.22 0.07 6.96
CA VAL A 127 -4.83 1.37 7.51
C VAL A 127 -4.46 1.20 8.97
N VAL A 128 -3.26 1.64 9.35
CA VAL A 128 -2.78 1.64 10.72
C VAL A 128 -2.26 3.03 11.11
N ASP A 129 -2.17 3.28 12.41
CA ASP A 129 -1.56 4.51 12.92
C ASP A 129 -0.05 4.45 12.70
N ALA A 130 0.52 5.47 12.06
CA ALA A 130 1.95 5.46 11.74
C ALA A 130 2.82 5.54 13.00
N GLU A 131 2.38 6.26 14.04
CA GLU A 131 3.15 6.47 15.27
C GLU A 131 3.28 5.20 16.12
N THR A 132 2.26 4.34 16.11
CA THR A 132 2.20 3.12 16.94
C THR A 132 2.52 1.86 16.17
N ALA A 133 2.70 1.95 14.85
CA ALA A 133 3.10 0.83 14.02
C ALA A 133 4.47 0.28 14.46
N SER A 134 4.54 -1.04 14.55
CA SER A 134 5.77 -1.77 14.82
C SER A 134 6.12 -2.66 13.63
N SER A 135 7.39 -3.06 13.49
CA SER A 135 7.78 -4.00 12.44
C SER A 135 7.06 -5.34 12.58
N GLU A 136 6.80 -5.80 13.80
CA GLU A 136 6.09 -7.06 14.06
C GLU A 136 4.63 -6.99 13.61
N SER A 137 3.88 -5.97 14.04
CA SER A 137 2.50 -5.77 13.61
C SER A 137 2.41 -5.57 12.09
N LEU A 138 3.38 -4.87 11.51
CA LEU A 138 3.41 -4.62 10.08
C LEU A 138 3.63 -5.90 9.28
N VAL A 139 4.56 -6.77 9.71
CA VAL A 139 4.75 -8.09 9.10
C VAL A 139 3.45 -8.91 9.15
N GLN A 140 2.75 -8.90 10.28
CA GLN A 140 1.47 -9.60 10.41
C GLN A 140 0.41 -9.03 9.46
N ASP A 141 0.28 -7.70 9.38
CA ASP A 141 -0.66 -7.04 8.46
C ASP A 141 -0.34 -7.36 7.00
N MET A 142 0.94 -7.36 6.61
CA MET A 142 1.39 -7.69 5.26
C MET A 142 1.08 -9.13 4.86
N LEU A 143 1.41 -10.09 5.74
CA LEU A 143 1.13 -11.51 5.49
C LEU A 143 -0.38 -11.78 5.44
N THR A 144 -1.13 -11.16 6.34
CA THR A 144 -2.59 -11.28 6.39
C THR A 144 -3.22 -10.70 5.11
N ALA A 145 -2.78 -9.51 4.69
CA ALA A 145 -3.28 -8.88 3.47
C ALA A 145 -2.96 -9.73 2.23
N ARG A 146 -1.76 -10.31 2.17
CA ARG A 146 -1.36 -11.22 1.08
C ARG A 146 -2.20 -12.49 1.03
N GLN A 147 -2.44 -13.13 2.18
CA GLN A 147 -3.26 -14.33 2.27
C GLN A 147 -4.73 -14.05 1.91
N LEU A 148 -5.29 -12.94 2.39
CA LEU A 148 -6.64 -12.52 2.01
C LEU A 148 -6.74 -12.20 0.53
N ALA A 149 -5.69 -11.60 -0.06
CA ALA A 149 -5.65 -11.35 -1.49
C ALA A 149 -5.77 -12.65 -2.30
N LEU A 150 -5.06 -13.71 -1.91
CA LEU A 150 -5.20 -15.04 -2.53
C LEU A 150 -6.62 -15.59 -2.42
N LEU A 151 -7.20 -15.56 -1.22
CA LEU A 151 -8.55 -16.07 -1.00
C LEU A 151 -9.60 -15.35 -1.85
N LEU A 152 -9.44 -14.03 -2.02
CA LEU A 152 -10.34 -13.23 -2.84
C LEU A 152 -10.11 -13.45 -4.35
N GLN A 153 -8.86 -13.64 -4.77
CA GLN A 153 -8.55 -14.07 -6.15
C GLN A 153 -9.23 -15.39 -6.50
N ASP A 154 -9.14 -16.37 -5.59
CA ASP A 154 -9.79 -17.67 -5.75
C ASP A 154 -11.32 -17.54 -5.79
N ALA A 155 -11.89 -16.68 -4.94
CA ALA A 155 -13.34 -16.42 -4.90
C ALA A 155 -13.86 -15.74 -6.18
N ALA A 156 -13.03 -14.95 -6.86
CA ALA A 156 -13.35 -14.30 -8.12
C ALA A 156 -13.19 -15.21 -9.34
N THR A 157 -12.54 -16.37 -9.20
CA THR A 157 -12.34 -17.30 -10.30
C THR A 157 -13.57 -18.21 -10.45
N PRO A 158 -14.23 -18.25 -11.61
CA PRO A 158 -15.36 -19.15 -11.84
C PRO A 158 -14.92 -20.59 -11.61
N LYS A 159 -15.57 -21.31 -10.69
CA LYS A 159 -15.41 -22.76 -10.61
C LYS A 159 -16.11 -23.34 -11.83
N GLU A 160 -15.37 -24.04 -12.69
CA GLU A 160 -15.97 -24.86 -13.76
C GLU A 160 -17.01 -25.78 -13.11
N GLN A 161 -18.27 -25.62 -13.51
CA GLN A 161 -19.38 -26.49 -13.13
C GLN A 161 -19.70 -27.43 -14.29
#